data_AF-A0A956DL20-F1
#
_entry.id   AF-A0A956DL20-F1
#
_cell.length_a   1.000
_cell.length_b   1.000
_cell.length_c   1.000
_cell.angle_alpha   90.00
_cell.angle_beta   90.00
_cell.angle_gamma   90.00
#
_symmetry.space_group_name_H-M   'P 1'
#
loop_
_entity.id
_entity.type
_entity.pdbx_description
1 polymer ?
#
loop_
_entity_poly.entity_id
_entity_poly.type
_entity_poly.pdbx_seq_one_letter_code
_entity_poly.pdbx_strand_id
1 'polypeptide(L)'
;DGNLCVKGRFAYDFIHHADRITQPLVRGTDGELHPATWQEAIAAVAAGLGKIKDEHGPDALGFVSSSRCTGEENYLMQKLARAAFGTNNCHQCAAT
;
A
#
# COMPACT_ATOMS: atom_id res chain seq x y z
N ASP A 1 24.60 0.27 26.16
CA ASP A 1 25.86 0.42 25.40
C ASP A 1 25.77 1.25 24.12
N GLY A 2 24.59 1.52 23.55
CA GLY A 2 24.48 2.43 22.38
C GLY A 2 25.08 1.90 21.08
N ASN A 3 25.49 0.63 21.03
CA ASN A 3 26.03 0.00 19.84
C ASN A 3 24.93 -0.28 18.81
N LEU A 4 25.20 0.09 17.56
CA LEU A 4 24.34 -0.19 16.41
C LEU A 4 24.93 -1.32 15.57
N CYS A 5 24.07 -2.14 14.98
CA CYS A 5 24.51 -3.08 13.93
C CYS A 5 24.83 -2.33 12.63
N VAL A 6 25.49 -3.02 11.69
CA VAL A 6 25.88 -2.46 10.38
C VAL A 6 24.73 -1.77 9.64
N LYS A 7 23.52 -2.35 9.70
CA LYS A 7 22.34 -1.81 9.00
C LYS A 7 21.89 -0.48 9.59
N GLY A 8 21.78 -0.41 10.92
CA GLY A 8 21.37 0.81 11.62
C GLY A 8 22.45 1.90 11.56
N ARG A 9 23.73 1.51 11.43
CA ARG A 9 24.84 2.45 11.38
C ARG A 9 25.08 3.06 9.99
N PHE A 10 24.87 2.29 8.91
CA PHE A 10 25.28 2.68 7.56
C PHE A 10 24.22 2.52 6.46
N ALA A 11 23.23 1.64 6.62
CA ALA A 11 22.33 1.25 5.52
C ALA A 11 21.05 2.10 5.45
N TYR A 12 21.17 3.43 5.45
CA TYR A 12 20.03 4.36 5.34
C TYR A 12 19.95 5.09 4.00
N ASP A 13 20.99 5.06 3.17
CA ASP A 13 21.07 5.82 1.91
C ASP A 13 20.09 5.38 0.81
N PHE A 14 19.38 4.26 1.01
CA PHE A 14 18.37 3.78 0.06
C PHE A 14 17.25 4.80 -0.21
N ILE A 15 17.02 5.75 0.70
CA ILE A 15 16.04 6.84 0.51
C ILE A 15 16.45 7.82 -0.60
N HIS A 16 17.74 7.84 -0.99
CA HIS A 16 18.34 8.69 -2.02
C HIS A 16 18.70 7.91 -3.30
N HIS A 17 18.36 6.63 -3.40
CA HIS A 17 18.65 5.82 -4.59
C HIS A 17 17.91 6.36 -5.82
N ALA A 18 18.57 6.38 -6.98
CA ALA A 18 18.00 6.92 -8.23
C ALA A 18 16.73 6.18 -8.67
N ASP A 19 16.66 4.87 -8.39
CA ASP A 19 15.48 4.04 -8.74
C ASP A 19 14.28 4.24 -7.81
N ARG A 20 14.36 5.12 -6.81
CA ARG A 20 13.23 5.39 -5.92
C ARG A 20 12.09 6.00 -6.74
N ILE A 21 10.95 5.31 -6.76
CA ILE A 21 9.73 5.82 -7.40
C ILE A 21 9.25 7.07 -6.66
N THR A 22 9.03 8.16 -7.41
CA THR A 22 8.66 9.49 -6.87
C THR A 22 7.27 9.95 -7.27
N GLN A 23 6.59 9.23 -8.16
CA GLN A 23 5.23 9.55 -8.63
C GLN A 23 4.39 8.28 -8.78
N PRO A 24 3.06 8.38 -8.69
CA PRO A 24 2.16 7.27 -8.98
C PRO A 24 2.35 6.72 -10.39
N LEU A 25 2.14 5.42 -10.55
CA LEU A 25 2.15 4.74 -11.84
C LEU A 25 0.84 3.95 -11.99
N VAL A 26 0.18 4.06 -13.13
CA VAL A 26 -1.06 3.35 -13.46
C VAL A 26 -0.84 2.49 -14.70
N ARG A 27 -1.39 1.28 -14.69
CA ARG A 27 -1.24 0.35 -15.82
C ARG A 27 -2.14 0.75 -16.98
N GLY A 28 -1.55 0.96 -18.14
CA GLY A 28 -2.23 1.28 -19.39
C GLY A 28 -2.88 0.06 -20.05
N THR A 29 -3.61 0.30 -21.14
CA THR A 29 -4.21 -0.75 -21.97
C THR A 29 -3.19 -1.58 -22.73
N ASP A 30 -1.99 -1.04 -22.91
CA ASP A 30 -0.80 -1.73 -23.43
C ASP A 30 -0.19 -2.70 -22.41
N GLY A 31 -0.68 -2.69 -21.17
CA GLY A 31 -0.19 -3.52 -20.07
C GLY A 31 1.03 -2.95 -19.35
N GLU A 32 1.53 -1.77 -19.72
CA GLU A 32 2.72 -1.15 -19.12
C GLU A 32 2.36 -0.12 -18.04
N LEU A 33 3.31 0.18 -17.15
CA LEU A 33 3.12 1.19 -16.09
C LEU A 33 3.50 2.58 -16.59
N HIS A 34 2.56 3.52 -16.49
CA HIS A 34 2.75 4.90 -16.94
C HIS A 34 2.62 5.90 -15.78
N PRO A 35 3.41 6.98 -15.76
CA PRO A 35 3.25 8.08 -14.81
C PRO A 35 1.83 8.62 -14.74
N ALA A 36 1.34 8.87 -13.52
CA ALA A 36 0.03 9.44 -13.27
C ALA A 36 0.05 10.46 -12.14
N THR A 37 -0.94 11.35 -12.12
CA THR A 37 -1.19 12.23 -10.99
C THR A 37 -1.78 11.46 -9.81
N TRP A 38 -1.70 12.05 -8.61
CA TRP A 38 -2.36 11.47 -7.43
C TRP A 38 -3.87 11.36 -7.60
N GLN A 39 -4.53 12.35 -8.23
CA GLN A 39 -5.96 12.29 -8.49
C GLN A 39 -6.31 11.10 -9.40
N GLU A 40 -5.58 10.90 -10.50
CA GLU A 40 -5.81 9.80 -11.44
C GLU A 40 -5.58 8.44 -10.78
N ALA A 41 -4.47 8.29 -10.04
CA ALA A 41 -4.15 7.03 -9.37
C ALA A 41 -5.19 6.65 -8.31
N ILE A 42 -5.61 7.62 -7.48
CA ILE A 42 -6.63 7.37 -6.45
C ILE A 42 -7.99 7.07 -7.09
N ALA A 43 -8.36 7.78 -8.16
CA ALA A 43 -9.60 7.52 -8.89
C ALA A 43 -9.61 6.10 -9.51
N ALA A 44 -8.50 5.68 -10.10
CA ALA A 44 -8.35 4.33 -10.66
C ALA A 44 -8.49 3.24 -9.59
N VAL A 45 -7.85 3.42 -8.43
CA VAL A 45 -7.97 2.49 -7.29
C VAL A 45 -9.40 2.43 -6.77
N ALA A 46 -10.05 3.58 -6.56
CA ALA A 46 -11.42 3.65 -6.06
C ALA A 46 -12.41 2.98 -7.03
N ALA A 47 -12.26 3.23 -8.34
CA ALA A 47 -13.10 2.62 -9.37
C ALA A 47 -12.91 1.09 -9.41
N GLY A 48 -11.66 0.60 -9.38
CA GLY A 48 -11.37 -0.83 -9.42
C GLY A 48 -11.87 -1.58 -8.19
N LEU A 49 -11.54 -1.09 -6.98
CA LEU A 49 -11.98 -1.70 -5.73
C LEU A 49 -13.50 -1.61 -5.55
N GLY A 50 -14.10 -0.47 -5.90
CA GLY A 50 -15.54 -0.27 -5.85
C GLY A 50 -16.29 -1.24 -6.75
N LYS A 51 -15.86 -1.39 -8.01
CA LYS A 51 -16.44 -2.34 -8.96
C LYS A 51 -16.43 -3.77 -8.43
N ILE A 52 -15.29 -4.26 -7.94
CA ILE A 52 -15.18 -5.62 -7.41
C ILE A 52 -16.08 -5.82 -6.19
N LYS A 53 -16.13 -4.83 -5.29
CA LYS A 53 -17.03 -4.88 -4.13
C LYS A 53 -18.50 -4.94 -4.56
N ASP A 54 -18.89 -4.18 -5.56
CA ASP A 54 -20.29 -4.13 -6.00
C ASP A 54 -20.70 -5.40 -6.76
N GLU A 55 -19.78 -6.01 -7.51
CA GLU A 55 -20.02 -7.26 -8.28
C GLU A 55 -19.91 -8.53 -7.42
N HIS A 56 -18.99 -8.57 -6.46
CA HIS A 56 -18.63 -9.80 -5.73
C HIS A 56 -18.76 -9.69 -4.21
N GLY A 57 -19.17 -8.53 -3.69
CA GLY A 57 -19.27 -8.28 -2.26
C GLY A 57 -17.93 -7.85 -1.62
N PRO A 58 -17.96 -7.36 -0.37
CA PRO A 58 -16.80 -6.79 0.30
C PRO A 58 -15.70 -7.84 0.60
N ASP A 59 -16.07 -9.10 0.85
CA ASP A 59 -15.12 -10.18 1.16
C ASP A 59 -14.38 -10.72 -0.08
N ALA A 60 -14.68 -10.20 -1.28
CA ALA A 60 -13.84 -10.40 -2.46
C ALA A 60 -12.59 -9.51 -2.47
N LEU A 61 -12.52 -8.52 -1.57
CA LEU A 61 -11.37 -7.63 -1.41
C LEU A 61 -10.38 -8.17 -0.38
N GLY A 62 -9.12 -7.76 -0.53
CA GLY A 62 -8.05 -8.05 0.41
C GLY A 62 -7.12 -6.85 0.57
N PHE A 63 -6.69 -6.60 1.81
CA PHE A 63 -5.79 -5.51 2.16
C PHE A 63 -4.56 -6.09 2.89
N VAL A 64 -3.38 -5.60 2.55
CA VAL A 64 -2.13 -6.00 3.20
C VAL A 64 -1.41 -4.75 3.68
N SER A 65 -1.11 -4.69 4.97
CA SER A 65 -0.31 -3.62 5.57
C SER A 65 1.15 -4.07 5.76
N SER A 66 2.00 -3.22 6.35
CA SER A 66 3.44 -3.48 6.49
C SER A 66 3.95 -3.24 7.90
N SER A 67 4.75 -4.15 8.46
CA SER A 67 5.35 -4.00 9.80
C SER A 67 6.48 -2.98 9.81
N ARG A 68 6.81 -2.45 8.62
CA ARG A 68 7.78 -1.37 8.43
C ARG A 68 7.11 0.01 8.49
N CYS A 69 5.78 0.06 8.37
CA CYS A 69 4.96 1.25 8.53
C CYS A 69 4.67 1.53 10.02
N THR A 70 4.17 2.73 10.31
CA THR A 70 3.83 3.14 11.68
C THR A 70 2.59 2.41 12.21
N GLY A 71 2.37 2.47 13.52
CA GLY A 71 1.17 1.90 14.13
C GLY A 71 -0.10 2.59 13.64
N GLU A 72 -0.03 3.90 13.45
CA GLU A 72 -1.09 4.77 12.95
C GLU A 72 -1.45 4.45 11.50
N GLU A 73 -0.46 4.23 10.64
CA GLU A 73 -0.69 3.81 9.25
C GLU A 73 -1.37 2.44 9.19
N ASN A 74 -0.92 1.49 10.01
CA ASN A 74 -1.56 0.18 10.12
C ASN A 74 -2.99 0.29 10.66
N TYR A 75 -3.24 1.19 11.62
CA TYR A 75 -4.59 1.51 12.10
C TYR A 75 -5.48 2.08 10.98
N LEU A 76 -4.96 2.99 10.16
CA LEU A 76 -5.70 3.53 9.03
C LEU A 76 -6.02 2.45 7.99
N MET A 77 -5.07 1.56 7.69
CA MET A 77 -5.29 0.45 6.77
C MET A 77 -6.38 -0.51 7.26
N GLN A 78 -6.34 -0.94 8.52
CA GLN A 78 -7.38 -1.81 9.06
C GLN A 78 -8.76 -1.13 9.11
N LYS A 79 -8.80 0.19 9.33
CA LYS A 79 -10.03 0.99 9.35
C LYS A 79 -10.58 1.16 7.94
N LEU A 80 -9.73 1.39 6.94
CA LEU A 80 -10.14 1.42 5.54
C LEU A 80 -10.81 0.09 5.14
N ALA A 81 -10.16 -1.04 5.42
CA ALA A 81 -10.71 -2.36 5.10
C ALA A 81 -12.06 -2.62 5.79
N ARG A 82 -12.13 -2.41 7.11
CA ARG A 82 -13.30 -2.79 7.92
C ARG A 82 -14.44 -1.79 7.88
N ALA A 83 -14.14 -0.51 8.00
CA ALA A 83 -15.17 0.53 8.11
C ALA A 83 -15.59 1.09 6.75
N ALA A 84 -14.66 1.27 5.80
CA ALA A 84 -15.00 1.83 4.49
C ALA A 84 -15.44 0.75 3.49
N PHE A 85 -14.73 -0.39 3.44
CA PHE A 85 -15.04 -1.47 2.51
C PHE A 85 -15.88 -2.60 3.12
N GLY A 86 -15.92 -2.73 4.44
CA GLY A 86 -16.80 -3.70 5.11
C GLY A 86 -16.27 -5.13 5.16
N THR A 87 -14.95 -5.34 5.06
CA THR A 87 -14.34 -6.68 5.13
C THR A 87 -13.31 -6.80 6.24
N ASN A 88 -13.16 -8.02 6.78
CA ASN A 88 -12.09 -8.38 7.71
C ASN A 88 -10.83 -8.92 7.02
N ASN A 89 -10.82 -9.01 5.68
CA ASN A 89 -9.69 -9.47 4.88
C ASN A 89 -8.56 -8.42 4.87
N CYS A 90 -7.91 -8.26 6.01
CA CYS A 90 -6.81 -7.33 6.22
C CYS A 90 -5.72 -8.02 7.03
N HIS A 91 -4.54 -8.18 6.44
CA HIS A 91 -3.43 -8.89 7.06
C HIS A 91 -2.13 -8.07 7.01
N GLN A 92 -1.11 -8.54 7.72
CA GLN A 92 0.16 -7.85 7.94
C GLN A 92 1.31 -8.85 7.82
N CYS A 93 2.46 -8.44 7.27
CA CYS A 93 3.59 -9.33 6.98
C CYS A 93 4.22 -10.02 8.19
N ALA A 94 4.07 -9.49 9.41
CA ALA A 94 4.58 -10.09 10.65
C ALA A 94 3.48 -10.60 11.59
N ALA A 95 2.23 -10.67 11.14
CA ALA A 95 1.17 -11.31 11.91
C ALA A 95 1.28 -12.83 11.69
N THR A 96 1.96 -13.53 12.60
CA THR A 96 1.92 -15.00 12.73
C THR A 96 0.60 -15.46 13.31
#